data_AF-A0A1J1LTB7-F1
#
_entry.id   AF-A0A1J1LTB7-F1
#
_cell.length_a   1.000
_cell.length_b   1.000
_cell.length_c   1.000
_cell.angle_alpha   90.00
_cell.angle_beta   90.00
_cell.angle_gamma   90.00
#
_symmetry.space_group_name_H-M   'P 1'
#
loop_
_entity.id
_entity.type
_entity.pdbx_description
1 polymer ?
#
loop_
_entity_poly.entity_id
_entity_poly.type
_entity_poly.pdbx_seq_one_letter_code
_entity_poly.pdbx_strand_id
1 'polypeptide(L)'
;MENWQNPRNKAIQSTTILLGVGIIAGIIWYLFFAPWINESLGFIWDFIGYFDPNTRTLIIAGILSLIASESIANSLYKRFAIRGNRSTSVRPLYEETSQKPMQLLEQNQVLPILTDHEKVAQELRSVEFEGWWCPDVASTISRDTIHLRAYIINDSEYSYCPQGNELTVTRTSQVTREATTYQSGTRLITLTCQCCNYQKQEEETIPQVSESSSSGGGGSSSGGGGSDFGGGSSGGGGAGGDY
;
A
#
# COMPACT_ATOMS: atom_id res chain seq x y z
N MET A 1 26.15 -7.02 -37.44
CA MET A 1 26.47 -6.08 -36.35
C MET A 1 25.16 -5.54 -35.79
N GLU A 2 24.36 -6.37 -35.13
CA GLU A 2 23.00 -5.99 -34.71
C GLU A 2 22.66 -6.71 -33.40
N ASN A 3 22.66 -5.99 -32.28
CA ASN A 3 21.91 -6.37 -31.06
C ASN A 3 21.79 -5.24 -30.00
N TRP A 4 22.31 -4.03 -30.26
CA TRP A 4 22.33 -2.94 -29.27
C TRP A 4 21.05 -2.09 -29.21
N GLN A 5 20.08 -2.33 -30.10
CA GLN A 5 18.82 -1.58 -30.13
C GLN A 5 17.62 -2.29 -29.51
N ASN A 6 17.77 -3.53 -29.02
CA ASN A 6 16.66 -4.23 -28.36
C ASN A 6 16.35 -3.59 -26.98
N PRO A 7 15.13 -3.09 -26.73
CA PRO A 7 14.77 -2.40 -25.49
C PRO A 7 14.93 -3.29 -24.25
N ARG A 8 14.80 -4.62 -24.37
CA ARG A 8 15.09 -5.55 -23.26
C ARG A 8 16.57 -5.54 -22.87
N ASN A 9 17.48 -5.40 -23.83
CA ASN A 9 18.92 -5.41 -23.59
C ASN A 9 19.36 -4.11 -22.89
N LYS A 10 18.70 -2.98 -23.19
CA LYS A 10 18.93 -1.69 -22.51
C LYS A 10 18.49 -1.73 -21.05
N ALA A 11 17.36 -2.37 -20.75
CA ALA A 11 16.89 -2.54 -19.39
C ALA A 11 17.85 -3.41 -18.55
N ILE A 12 18.32 -4.52 -19.10
CA ILE A 12 19.28 -5.43 -18.43
C ILE A 12 20.62 -4.75 -18.15
N GLN A 13 21.10 -3.91 -19.06
CA GLN A 13 22.32 -3.12 -18.86
C GLN A 13 22.16 -2.05 -17.78
N SER A 14 21.01 -1.39 -17.70
CA SER A 14 20.74 -0.39 -16.65
C SER A 14 20.71 -1.01 -15.25
N THR A 15 20.06 -2.16 -15.10
CA THR A 15 19.98 -2.86 -13.80
C THR A 15 21.33 -3.37 -13.32
N THR A 16 22.19 -3.86 -14.22
CA THR A 16 23.53 -4.34 -13.85
C THR A 16 24.46 -3.21 -13.43
N ILE A 17 24.35 -2.03 -14.06
CA ILE A 17 25.11 -0.84 -13.67
C ILE A 17 24.70 -0.36 -12.27
N LEU A 18 23.40 -0.30 -11.97
CA LEU A 18 22.91 0.14 -10.66
C LEU A 18 23.36 -0.79 -9.52
N LEU A 19 23.30 -2.11 -9.74
CA LEU A 19 23.81 -3.09 -8.77
C LEU A 19 25.34 -2.95 -8.57
N GLY A 20 26.09 -2.73 -9.66
CA GLY A 20 27.53 -2.50 -9.59
C GLY A 20 27.89 -1.25 -8.78
N VAL A 21 27.21 -0.12 -9.02
CA VAL A 21 27.42 1.14 -8.29
C VAL A 21 27.08 0.97 -6.80
N GLY A 22 26.00 0.26 -6.47
CA GLY A 22 25.61 -0.01 -5.08
C GLY A 22 26.64 -0.85 -4.32
N ILE A 23 27.17 -1.90 -4.96
CA ILE A 23 28.22 -2.75 -4.35
C ILE A 23 29.50 -1.94 -4.12
N ILE A 24 29.93 -1.14 -5.10
CA ILE A 24 31.12 -0.30 -4.98
C ILE A 24 30.94 0.76 -3.88
N ALA A 25 29.78 1.41 -3.80
CA ALA A 25 29.47 2.35 -2.72
C ALA A 25 29.49 1.67 -1.34
N GLY A 26 28.95 0.46 -1.22
CA GLY A 26 28.99 -0.33 0.01
C GLY A 26 30.42 -0.73 0.42
N ILE A 27 31.25 -1.12 -0.55
CA ILE A 27 32.67 -1.44 -0.31
C ILE A 27 33.44 -0.18 0.12
N ILE A 28 33.22 0.96 -0.54
CA ILE A 28 33.84 2.25 -0.17
C ILE A 28 33.41 2.65 1.24
N TRP A 29 32.11 2.52 1.57
CA TRP A 29 31.61 2.80 2.91
C TRP A 29 32.27 1.88 3.95
N TYR A 30 32.35 0.57 3.69
CA TYR A 30 33.00 -0.36 4.60
C TYR A 30 34.50 -0.06 4.77
N LEU A 31 35.24 0.18 3.68
CA LEU A 31 36.67 0.47 3.76
C LEU A 31 36.97 1.79 4.48
N PHE A 32 36.07 2.78 4.41
CA PHE A 32 36.26 4.09 5.02
C PHE A 32 35.74 4.16 6.46
N PHE A 33 34.58 3.56 6.75
CA PHE A 33 33.96 3.60 8.08
C PHE A 33 34.38 2.46 8.99
N ALA A 34 34.73 1.27 8.49
CA ALA A 34 35.14 0.16 9.36
C ALA A 34 36.40 0.48 10.20
N PRO A 35 37.45 1.14 9.68
CA PRO A 35 38.59 1.54 10.50
C PRO A 35 38.19 2.51 11.61
N TRP A 36 37.35 3.49 11.29
CA TRP A 36 36.86 4.48 12.25
C TRP A 36 35.96 3.85 13.34
N ILE A 37 35.10 2.90 12.96
CA ILE A 37 34.26 2.15 13.90
C ILE A 37 35.13 1.27 14.80
N ASN A 38 36.14 0.58 14.26
CA ASN A 38 37.03 -0.28 15.03
C ASN A 38 37.87 0.52 16.04
N GLU A 39 38.40 1.67 15.64
CA GLU A 39 39.12 2.60 16.53
C GLU A 39 38.18 3.15 17.63
N SER A 40 36.97 3.55 17.26
CA SER A 40 35.97 4.08 18.20
C SER A 40 35.49 3.03 19.20
N LEU A 41 35.29 1.78 18.75
CA LEU A 41 34.93 0.66 19.62
C LEU A 41 36.08 0.30 20.56
N GLY A 42 37.34 0.37 20.09
CA GLY A 42 38.52 0.18 20.93
C GLY A 42 38.57 1.20 22.09
N PHE A 43 38.35 2.47 21.79
CA PHE A 43 38.28 3.53 22.82
C PHE A 43 37.14 3.29 23.83
N ILE A 44 35.99 2.81 23.37
CA ILE A 44 34.86 2.45 24.25
C ILE A 44 35.23 1.26 25.15
N TRP A 45 35.91 0.23 24.62
CA TRP A 45 36.34 -0.93 25.41
C TRP A 45 37.42 -0.59 26.44
N ASP A 46 38.38 0.28 26.09
CA ASP A 46 39.40 0.77 27.02
C ASP A 46 38.79 1.65 28.12
N PHE A 47 37.84 2.51 27.75
CA PHE A 47 37.09 3.33 28.71
C PHE A 47 36.26 2.47 29.67
N ILE A 48 35.58 1.43 29.16
CA ILE A 48 34.85 0.44 29.97
C ILE A 48 35.79 -0.37 30.86
N GLY A 49 37.03 -0.61 30.42
CA GLY A 49 38.08 -1.31 31.17
C GLY A 49 38.60 -0.56 32.40
N TYR A 50 38.42 0.76 32.46
CA TYR A 50 38.82 1.60 33.60
C TYR A 50 37.92 1.45 34.82
N PHE A 51 36.71 0.90 34.66
CA PHE A 51 35.73 0.77 35.74
C PHE A 51 35.87 -0.55 36.52
N ASP A 52 35.48 -0.51 37.79
CA ASP A 52 35.40 -1.69 38.65
C ASP A 52 34.59 -2.84 38.00
N PRO A 53 34.94 -4.10 38.29
CA PRO A 53 34.36 -5.27 37.62
C PRO A 53 32.82 -5.34 37.74
N ASN A 54 32.23 -4.83 38.82
CA ASN A 54 30.78 -4.78 39.03
C ASN A 54 30.10 -3.67 38.21
N THR A 55 30.78 -2.55 37.99
CA THR A 55 30.26 -1.43 37.20
C THR A 55 30.35 -1.77 35.71
N ARG A 56 31.42 -2.46 35.30
CA ARG A 56 31.62 -2.98 33.95
C ARG A 56 30.50 -3.92 33.51
N THR A 57 30.07 -4.84 34.37
CA THR A 57 28.99 -5.79 34.05
C THR A 57 27.64 -5.09 33.89
N LEU A 58 27.34 -4.07 34.68
CA LEU A 58 26.11 -3.28 34.56
C LEU A 58 26.06 -2.49 33.25
N ILE A 59 27.17 -1.88 32.83
CA ILE A 59 27.25 -1.14 31.57
C ILE A 59 27.05 -2.07 30.37
N ILE A 60 27.73 -3.23 30.35
CA ILE A 60 27.58 -4.23 29.28
C ILE A 60 26.15 -4.77 29.21
N ALA A 61 25.55 -5.09 30.37
CA ALA A 61 24.16 -5.56 30.44
C ALA A 61 23.17 -4.48 29.95
N GLY A 62 23.40 -3.20 30.27
CA GLY A 62 22.61 -2.08 29.78
C GLY A 62 22.65 -1.95 28.25
N ILE A 63 23.85 -1.98 27.66
CA ILE A 63 24.03 -1.90 26.19
C ILE A 63 23.36 -3.09 25.48
N LEU A 64 23.54 -4.31 26.00
CA LEU A 64 22.90 -5.50 25.45
C LEU A 64 21.37 -5.44 25.56
N SER A 65 20.84 -4.87 26.63
CA SER A 65 19.38 -4.69 26.80
C SER A 65 18.80 -3.72 25.78
N LEU A 66 19.51 -2.65 25.43
CA LEU A 66 19.09 -1.68 24.42
C LEU A 66 19.07 -2.30 23.01
N ILE A 67 20.12 -3.04 22.65
CA ILE A 67 20.22 -3.72 21.34
C ILE A 67 19.16 -4.83 21.22
N ALA A 68 18.95 -5.61 22.28
CA ALA A 68 17.93 -6.64 22.31
C ALA A 68 16.51 -6.06 22.23
N SER A 69 16.29 -4.88 22.83
CA SER A 69 14.98 -4.22 22.81
C SER A 69 14.53 -3.84 21.41
N GLU A 70 15.42 -3.43 20.51
CA GLU A 70 15.06 -3.10 19.13
C GLU A 70 14.70 -4.33 18.30
N SER A 71 15.43 -5.44 18.46
CA SER A 71 15.11 -6.69 17.75
C SER A 71 13.80 -7.30 18.23
N ILE A 72 13.56 -7.28 19.54
CA ILE A 72 12.29 -7.74 20.13
C ILE A 72 11.16 -6.79 19.76
N ALA A 73 11.35 -5.48 19.84
CA ALA A 73 10.34 -4.49 19.47
C ALA A 73 9.99 -4.55 17.97
N ASN A 74 10.95 -4.76 17.07
CA ASN A 74 10.68 -4.91 15.64
C ASN A 74 9.99 -6.26 15.32
N SER A 75 10.39 -7.33 16.01
CA SER A 75 9.69 -8.64 15.94
C SER A 75 8.24 -8.53 16.41
N LEU A 76 8.01 -7.86 17.54
CA LEU A 76 6.68 -7.63 18.08
C LEU A 76 5.89 -6.66 17.20
N TYR A 77 6.49 -5.59 16.71
CA TYR A 77 5.89 -4.65 15.76
C TYR A 77 5.45 -5.38 14.48
N LYS A 78 6.29 -6.23 13.88
CA LYS A 78 5.86 -7.03 12.72
C LYS A 78 4.72 -8.00 13.05
N ARG A 79 4.74 -8.61 14.24
CA ARG A 79 3.66 -9.53 14.68
C ARG A 79 2.34 -8.82 14.99
N PHE A 80 2.37 -7.58 15.48
CA PHE A 80 1.17 -6.83 15.85
C PHE A 80 0.71 -5.85 14.75
N ALA A 81 1.61 -5.15 14.07
CA ALA A 81 1.28 -4.19 13.00
C ALA A 81 0.80 -4.87 11.71
N ILE A 82 1.31 -6.07 11.36
CA ILE A 82 0.76 -6.84 10.22
C ILE A 82 -0.61 -7.47 10.58
N ARG A 83 -0.91 -7.60 11.87
CA ARG A 83 -2.22 -8.06 12.36
C ARG A 83 -3.20 -6.91 12.62
N GLY A 84 -2.72 -5.68 12.65
CA GLY A 84 -3.47 -4.45 12.92
C GLY A 84 -4.16 -3.88 11.69
N ASN A 85 -4.89 -4.71 10.95
CA ASN A 85 -6.05 -4.27 10.16
C ASN A 85 -6.90 -5.47 9.71
N ARG A 86 -7.12 -6.48 10.57
CA ARG A 86 -8.32 -7.30 10.38
C ARG A 86 -9.44 -6.45 10.94
N SER A 87 -10.25 -5.89 10.05
CA SER A 87 -11.49 -5.21 10.43
C SER A 87 -12.49 -6.25 10.94
N THR A 88 -12.15 -6.98 12.00
CA THR A 88 -13.08 -7.86 12.68
C THR A 88 -14.24 -6.99 13.11
N SER A 89 -15.43 -7.24 12.58
CA SER A 89 -16.63 -6.59 13.07
C SER A 89 -16.75 -6.87 14.56
N VAL A 90 -16.42 -5.88 15.39
CA VAL A 90 -16.53 -5.95 16.85
C VAL A 90 -18.00 -6.07 17.29
N ARG A 91 -18.94 -5.86 16.36
CA ARG A 91 -20.37 -6.02 16.61
C ARG A 91 -20.76 -7.48 16.40
N PRO A 92 -21.24 -8.18 17.46
CA PRO A 92 -21.83 -9.50 17.27
C PRO A 92 -23.09 -9.34 16.42
N LEU A 93 -23.16 -10.10 15.34
CA LEU A 93 -24.39 -10.20 14.56
C LEU A 93 -25.35 -11.14 15.29
N TYR A 94 -26.63 -10.80 15.31
CA TYR A 94 -27.68 -11.65 15.88
C TYR A 94 -28.53 -12.20 14.74
N GLU A 95 -28.93 -13.47 14.84
CA GLU A 95 -29.89 -14.01 13.89
C GLU A 95 -31.30 -13.47 14.19
N GLU A 96 -32.05 -13.12 13.14
CA GLU A 96 -33.28 -12.33 13.24
C GLU A 96 -34.39 -13.06 14.02
N THR A 97 -34.50 -14.38 13.87
CA THR A 97 -35.60 -15.18 14.42
C THR A 97 -35.35 -15.63 15.85
N SER A 98 -34.13 -16.09 16.12
CA SER A 98 -33.69 -16.70 17.37
C SER A 98 -33.06 -15.68 18.33
N GLN A 99 -32.69 -14.49 17.83
CA GLN A 99 -31.97 -13.44 18.57
C GLN A 99 -30.68 -13.94 19.22
N LYS A 100 -30.10 -15.02 18.69
CA LYS A 100 -28.85 -15.58 19.20
C LYS A 100 -27.65 -14.97 18.51
N PRO A 101 -26.53 -14.78 19.23
CA PRO A 101 -25.31 -14.26 18.62
C PRO A 101 -24.77 -15.27 17.62
N MET A 102 -24.45 -14.79 16.42
CA MET A 102 -23.75 -15.55 15.40
C MET A 102 -22.27 -15.66 15.75
N GLN A 103 -21.68 -16.79 15.39
CA GLN A 103 -20.27 -17.05 15.52
C GLN A 103 -19.55 -16.67 14.22
N LEU A 104 -18.44 -15.95 14.35
CA LEU A 104 -17.54 -15.68 13.23
C LEU A 104 -16.86 -16.99 12.79
N LEU A 105 -16.89 -17.26 11.50
CA LEU A 105 -16.22 -18.41 10.89
C LEU A 105 -14.74 -18.11 10.63
N GLU A 106 -13.91 -19.14 10.78
CA GLU A 106 -12.50 -19.06 10.40
C GLU A 106 -12.35 -19.01 8.87
N GLN A 107 -11.28 -18.37 8.38
CA GLN A 107 -11.05 -18.21 6.93
C GLN A 107 -11.05 -19.56 6.18
N ASN A 108 -10.55 -20.63 6.79
CA ASN A 108 -10.54 -21.97 6.19
C ASN A 108 -11.95 -22.54 5.95
N GLN A 109 -12.95 -22.08 6.70
CA GLN A 109 -14.34 -22.48 6.55
C GLN A 109 -15.08 -21.59 5.55
N VAL A 110 -14.71 -20.31 5.45
CA VAL A 110 -15.33 -19.34 4.53
C VAL A 110 -14.85 -19.54 3.09
N LEU A 111 -13.54 -19.78 2.89
CA LEU A 111 -12.93 -19.98 1.56
C LEU A 111 -13.65 -20.98 0.64
N PRO A 112 -14.06 -22.20 1.09
CA PRO A 112 -14.76 -23.14 0.22
C PRO A 112 -16.18 -22.69 -0.17
N ILE A 113 -16.77 -21.72 0.53
CA ILE A 113 -18.15 -21.24 0.33
C ILE A 113 -18.20 -20.05 -0.65
N LEU A 114 -17.07 -19.35 -0.79
CA LEU A 114 -16.92 -18.22 -1.71
C LEU A 114 -16.96 -18.69 -3.17
N THR A 115 -17.50 -17.83 -4.03
CA THR A 115 -17.41 -17.98 -5.49
C THR A 115 -15.98 -17.72 -5.96
N ASP A 116 -15.66 -18.12 -7.18
CA ASP A 116 -14.31 -17.96 -7.72
C ASP A 116 -13.91 -16.47 -7.84
N HIS A 117 -14.85 -15.59 -8.19
CA HIS A 117 -14.63 -14.15 -8.22
C HIS A 117 -14.31 -13.56 -6.84
N GLU A 118 -15.06 -13.97 -5.81
CA GLU A 118 -14.84 -13.53 -4.43
C GLU A 118 -13.51 -14.06 -3.88
N LYS A 119 -13.13 -15.30 -4.20
CA LYS A 119 -11.82 -15.87 -3.81
C LYS A 119 -10.67 -15.07 -4.39
N VAL A 120 -10.73 -14.73 -5.69
CA VAL A 120 -9.70 -13.93 -6.36
C VAL A 120 -9.64 -12.53 -5.74
N ALA A 121 -10.78 -11.90 -5.45
CA ALA A 121 -10.81 -10.60 -4.78
C ALA A 121 -10.16 -10.63 -3.38
N GLN A 122 -10.37 -11.72 -2.63
CA GLN A 122 -9.72 -11.94 -1.34
C GLN A 122 -8.21 -12.18 -1.48
N GLU A 123 -7.78 -12.91 -2.51
CA GLU A 123 -6.35 -13.12 -2.81
C GLU A 123 -5.65 -11.80 -3.18
N LEU A 124 -6.32 -10.96 -3.98
CA LEU A 124 -5.84 -9.62 -4.35
C LEU A 124 -5.90 -8.62 -3.19
N ARG A 125 -6.54 -8.97 -2.07
CA ARG A 125 -6.85 -8.05 -0.96
C ARG A 125 -7.58 -6.79 -1.42
N SER A 126 -8.42 -6.90 -2.45
CA SER A 126 -9.32 -5.83 -2.84
C SER A 126 -10.56 -5.83 -1.95
N VAL A 127 -11.06 -7.02 -1.62
CA VAL A 127 -12.21 -7.27 -0.75
C VAL A 127 -11.89 -8.37 0.25
N GLU A 128 -12.24 -8.17 1.51
CA GLU A 128 -12.18 -9.20 2.55
C GLU A 128 -13.59 -9.72 2.85
N PHE A 129 -13.76 -11.04 2.91
CA PHE A 129 -15.05 -11.66 3.22
C PHE A 129 -15.04 -12.27 4.62
N GLU A 130 -16.06 -11.95 5.40
CA GLU A 130 -16.32 -12.56 6.71
C GLU A 130 -17.63 -13.36 6.65
N GLY A 131 -17.56 -14.64 7.02
CA GLY A 131 -18.73 -15.48 7.19
C GLY A 131 -19.16 -15.54 8.65
N TRP A 132 -20.45 -15.36 8.89
CA TRP A 132 -21.08 -15.48 10.20
C TRP A 132 -22.11 -16.61 10.17
N TRP A 133 -22.10 -17.46 11.18
CA TRP A 133 -22.96 -18.64 11.22
C TRP A 133 -23.48 -18.89 12.63
N CYS A 134 -24.72 -19.37 12.73
CA CYS A 134 -25.33 -19.75 14.00
C CYS A 134 -25.59 -21.27 14.04
N PRO A 135 -24.96 -22.02 14.96
CA PRO A 135 -25.16 -23.46 15.10
C PRO A 135 -26.58 -23.85 15.50
N ASP A 136 -27.31 -22.95 16.15
CA ASP A 136 -28.67 -23.20 16.63
C ASP A 136 -29.72 -23.14 15.52
N VAL A 137 -29.41 -22.47 14.41
CA VAL A 137 -30.35 -22.24 13.30
C VAL A 137 -30.05 -23.17 12.13
N ALA A 138 -28.77 -23.44 11.85
CA ALA A 138 -28.37 -24.31 10.75
C ALA A 138 -27.28 -25.29 11.19
N SER A 139 -27.52 -26.59 11.00
CA SER A 139 -26.55 -27.65 11.35
C SER A 139 -25.42 -27.81 10.34
N THR A 140 -25.53 -27.19 9.16
CA THR A 140 -24.55 -27.31 8.08
C THR A 140 -24.14 -25.92 7.60
N ILE A 141 -22.83 -25.73 7.44
CA ILE A 141 -22.25 -24.49 6.93
C ILE A 141 -22.29 -24.55 5.40
N SER A 142 -23.05 -23.64 4.80
CA SER A 142 -23.25 -23.53 3.35
C SER A 142 -23.54 -22.07 2.98
N ARG A 143 -23.47 -21.71 1.70
CA ARG A 143 -23.66 -20.32 1.26
C ARG A 143 -25.00 -19.72 1.68
N ASP A 144 -26.05 -20.54 1.73
CA ASP A 144 -27.41 -20.10 2.07
C ASP A 144 -27.66 -20.03 3.57
N THR A 145 -26.81 -20.69 4.38
CA THR A 145 -26.98 -20.78 5.85
C THR A 145 -26.04 -19.87 6.62
N ILE A 146 -25.13 -19.17 5.93
CA ILE A 146 -24.23 -18.19 6.53
C ILE A 146 -24.62 -16.78 6.12
N HIS A 147 -24.33 -15.82 6.99
CA HIS A 147 -24.35 -14.42 6.65
C HIS A 147 -22.95 -13.99 6.19
N LEU A 148 -22.81 -13.72 4.89
CA LEU A 148 -21.54 -13.29 4.29
C LEU A 148 -21.48 -11.77 4.22
N ARG A 149 -20.42 -11.18 4.78
CA ARG A 149 -20.16 -9.75 4.72
C ARG A 149 -18.88 -9.47 3.93
N ALA A 150 -18.97 -8.57 2.97
CA ALA A 150 -17.84 -8.10 2.18
C ALA A 150 -17.35 -6.75 2.69
N TYR A 151 -16.04 -6.59 2.81
CA TYR A 151 -15.37 -5.36 3.20
C TYR A 151 -14.41 -4.94 2.10
N ILE A 152 -14.66 -3.77 1.52
CA ILE A 152 -13.80 -3.21 0.49
C ILE A 152 -12.56 -2.64 1.18
N ILE A 153 -11.39 -3.17 0.83
CA ILE A 153 -10.10 -2.76 1.40
C ILE A 153 -9.40 -1.77 0.47
N ASN A 154 -9.35 -2.08 -0.83
CA ASN A 154 -8.64 -1.30 -1.84
C ASN A 154 -9.53 -1.08 -3.07
N ASP A 155 -10.31 -0.01 -3.08
CA ASP A 155 -11.15 0.42 -4.21
C ASP A 155 -10.43 1.35 -5.20
N SER A 156 -9.27 1.89 -4.82
CA SER A 156 -8.47 2.80 -5.63
C SER A 156 -7.63 2.09 -6.69
N GLU A 157 -7.14 0.89 -6.38
CA GLU A 157 -6.26 0.09 -7.26
C GLU A 157 -7.03 -0.91 -8.13
N TYR A 158 -8.20 -1.35 -7.66
CA TYR A 158 -9.02 -2.36 -8.30
C TYR A 158 -10.39 -1.81 -8.67
N SER A 159 -10.91 -2.22 -9.82
CA SER A 159 -12.24 -1.84 -10.30
C SER A 159 -13.16 -3.05 -10.39
N TYR A 160 -14.48 -2.77 -10.42
CA TYR A 160 -15.50 -3.81 -10.53
C TYR A 160 -15.45 -4.52 -11.90
N CYS A 161 -15.49 -5.84 -11.86
CA CYS A 161 -15.65 -6.65 -13.06
C CYS A 161 -17.13 -6.69 -13.47
N PRO A 162 -17.50 -6.36 -14.73
CA PRO A 162 -18.90 -6.38 -15.18
C PRO A 162 -19.48 -7.80 -15.31
N GLN A 163 -18.65 -8.84 -15.29
CA GLN A 163 -19.09 -10.25 -15.35
C GLN A 163 -19.30 -10.85 -13.96
N GLY A 164 -18.41 -10.53 -13.02
CA GLY A 164 -18.39 -11.13 -11.68
C GLY A 164 -18.83 -10.21 -10.55
N ASN A 165 -19.12 -8.93 -10.83
CA ASN A 165 -19.49 -7.88 -9.86
C ASN A 165 -18.53 -7.72 -8.66
N GLU A 166 -17.26 -8.09 -8.84
CA GLU A 166 -16.26 -8.08 -7.78
C GLU A 166 -15.04 -7.22 -8.17
N LEU A 167 -14.35 -6.63 -7.17
CA LEU A 167 -13.18 -5.77 -7.37
C LEU A 167 -11.94 -6.59 -7.79
N THR A 168 -11.90 -7.01 -9.05
CA THR A 168 -10.88 -7.91 -9.58
C THR A 168 -10.20 -7.36 -10.84
N VAL A 169 -10.55 -6.15 -11.28
CA VAL A 169 -10.00 -5.51 -12.48
C VAL A 169 -8.83 -4.62 -12.11
N THR A 170 -7.67 -4.85 -12.72
CA THR A 170 -6.48 -4.00 -12.57
C THR A 170 -6.38 -3.02 -13.75
N ARG A 171 -5.97 -1.79 -13.47
CA ARG A 171 -5.74 -0.74 -14.47
C ARG A 171 -4.25 -0.57 -14.74
N THR A 172 -3.84 -0.76 -15.98
CA THR A 172 -2.47 -0.51 -16.44
C THR A 172 -2.49 0.60 -17.50
N SER A 173 -1.61 1.59 -17.41
CA SER A 173 -1.48 2.63 -18.43
C SER A 173 -0.13 2.55 -19.13
N GLN A 174 -0.15 2.66 -20.46
CA GLN A 174 1.03 2.76 -21.30
C GLN A 174 0.94 4.06 -22.11
N VAL A 175 1.98 4.90 -22.07
CA VAL A 175 2.04 6.10 -22.91
C VAL A 175 2.35 5.68 -24.35
N THR A 176 1.40 5.93 -25.26
CA THR A 176 1.55 5.61 -26.69
C THR A 176 2.13 6.81 -27.45
N ARG A 177 1.79 8.02 -27.01
CA ARG A 177 2.33 9.29 -27.53
C ARG A 177 2.65 10.20 -26.36
N GLU A 178 3.90 10.60 -26.25
CA GLU A 178 4.33 11.55 -25.21
C GLU A 178 3.70 12.93 -25.42
N ALA A 179 3.30 13.57 -24.32
CA ALA A 179 2.86 14.96 -24.36
C ALA A 179 4.06 15.89 -24.52
N THR A 180 3.91 16.91 -25.35
CA THR A 180 4.90 17.98 -25.52
C THR A 180 4.29 19.31 -25.07
N THR A 181 5.11 20.35 -25.01
CA THR A 181 4.65 21.73 -24.74
C THR A 181 3.69 22.27 -25.80
N TYR A 182 3.66 21.67 -27.00
CA TYR A 182 2.85 22.13 -28.13
C TYR A 182 1.78 21.12 -28.58
N GLN A 183 1.81 19.88 -28.08
CA GLN A 183 0.91 18.80 -28.50
C GLN A 183 0.53 17.90 -27.32
N SER A 184 -0.75 17.56 -27.23
CA SER A 184 -1.23 16.58 -26.27
C SER A 184 -0.62 15.20 -26.54
N GLY A 185 -0.37 14.46 -25.47
CA GLY A 185 -0.01 13.05 -25.55
C GLY A 185 -1.25 12.16 -25.57
N THR A 186 -1.03 10.86 -25.73
CA THR A 186 -2.07 9.83 -25.63
C THR A 186 -1.51 8.67 -24.81
N ARG A 187 -2.27 8.23 -23.80
CA ARG A 187 -2.00 6.99 -23.08
C ARG A 187 -3.08 5.96 -23.38
N LEU A 188 -2.65 4.73 -23.62
CA LEU A 188 -3.51 3.57 -23.68
C LEU A 188 -3.67 2.99 -22.28
N ILE A 189 -4.90 2.92 -21.80
CA ILE A 189 -5.28 2.27 -20.55
C ILE A 189 -5.83 0.90 -20.89
N THR A 190 -5.27 -0.13 -20.26
CA THR A 190 -5.74 -1.50 -20.34
C THR A 190 -6.30 -1.89 -18.99
N LEU A 191 -7.58 -2.24 -18.97
CA LEU A 191 -8.30 -2.80 -17.83
C LEU A 191 -8.36 -4.32 -18.02
N THR A 192 -7.79 -5.07 -17.09
CA THR A 192 -7.76 -6.54 -17.16
C THR A 192 -8.32 -7.14 -15.88
N CYS A 193 -9.29 -8.04 -15.98
CA CYS A 193 -9.77 -8.82 -14.85
C CYS A 193 -8.80 -9.97 -14.54
N GLN A 194 -8.50 -10.19 -13.25
CA GLN A 194 -7.63 -11.28 -12.81
C GLN A 194 -8.38 -12.62 -12.64
N CYS A 195 -9.72 -12.60 -12.67
CA CYS A 195 -10.55 -13.81 -12.49
C CYS A 195 -11.14 -14.34 -13.80
N CYS A 196 -11.36 -13.49 -14.81
CA CYS A 196 -11.99 -13.87 -16.08
C CYS A 196 -11.27 -13.22 -17.26
N ASN A 197 -11.59 -13.65 -18.49
CA ASN A 197 -10.97 -13.14 -19.72
C ASN A 197 -11.45 -11.72 -20.12
N TYR A 198 -12.00 -10.95 -19.18
CA TYR A 198 -12.42 -9.58 -19.44
C TYR A 198 -11.19 -8.67 -19.60
N GLN A 199 -11.09 -8.05 -20.77
CA GLN A 199 -10.10 -7.03 -21.08
C GLN A 199 -10.76 -5.88 -21.83
N LYS A 200 -10.48 -4.66 -21.42
CA LYS A 200 -10.93 -3.43 -22.09
C LYS A 200 -9.75 -2.51 -22.31
N GLN A 201 -9.70 -1.89 -23.48
CA GLN A 201 -8.69 -0.89 -23.81
C GLN A 201 -9.38 0.45 -24.05
N GLU A 202 -8.84 1.49 -23.45
CA GLU A 202 -9.34 2.86 -23.54
C GLU A 202 -8.17 3.80 -23.83
N GLU A 203 -8.37 4.78 -24.71
CA GLU A 203 -7.39 5.83 -24.94
C GLU A 203 -7.76 7.07 -24.14
N GLU A 204 -6.82 7.57 -23.34
CA GLU A 204 -6.97 8.85 -22.65
C GLU A 204 -5.94 9.86 -23.18
N THR A 205 -6.40 11.10 -23.37
CA THR A 205 -5.54 12.21 -23.78
C THR A 205 -4.74 12.72 -22.60
N ILE A 206 -3.41 12.82 -22.77
CA ILE A 206 -2.51 13.44 -21.80
C ILE A 206 -2.47 14.94 -22.13
N PRO A 207 -2.80 15.83 -21.17
CA PRO A 207 -2.74 17.27 -21.39
C PRO A 207 -1.31 17.72 -21.72
N GLN A 208 -1.19 18.85 -22.42
CA GLN A 208 0.10 19.44 -22.79
C GLN A 208 0.90 19.79 -21.54
N VAL A 209 2.24 19.69 -21.64
CA VAL A 209 3.13 20.09 -20.55
C VAL A 209 3.10 21.61 -20.44
N SER A 210 2.51 22.15 -19.38
CA SER A 210 2.53 23.59 -19.13
C SER A 210 3.92 24.01 -18.67
N GLU A 211 4.58 24.90 -19.40
CA GLU A 211 5.72 25.64 -18.87
C GLU A 211 5.19 26.49 -17.71
N SER A 212 5.62 26.19 -16.48
CA SER A 212 5.45 27.10 -15.35
C SER A 212 6.24 28.37 -15.65
N SER A 213 5.59 29.34 -16.29
CA SER A 213 6.11 30.69 -16.40
C SER A 213 6.00 31.34 -15.04
N SER A 214 7.09 31.24 -14.28
CA SER A 214 7.40 32.21 -13.25
C SER A 214 7.65 33.56 -13.93
N SER A 215 6.66 34.45 -13.96
CA SER A 215 6.85 35.86 -14.28
C SER A 215 5.90 36.73 -13.48
N GLY A 216 6.50 37.65 -12.72
CA GLY A 216 5.83 38.56 -11.80
C GLY A 216 4.79 39.44 -12.48
N GLY A 217 3.66 39.63 -11.80
CA GLY A 217 2.60 40.54 -12.21
C GLY A 217 3.04 41.99 -12.09
N GLY A 218 3.16 42.66 -13.24
CA GLY A 218 3.28 44.10 -13.34
C GLY A 218 2.59 44.61 -14.61
N GLY A 219 1.50 45.37 -14.43
CA GLY A 219 1.07 46.43 -15.35
C GLY A 219 0.16 46.08 -16.53
N SER A 220 -1.14 46.43 -16.40
CA SER A 220 -2.01 47.14 -17.37
C SER A 220 -1.92 46.77 -18.87
N SER A 221 -2.99 46.40 -19.58
CA SER A 221 -4.21 47.21 -19.80
C SER A 221 -5.19 46.52 -20.78
N SER A 222 -6.46 46.88 -20.61
CA SER A 222 -7.55 47.03 -21.61
C SER A 222 -8.26 45.82 -22.27
N GLY A 223 -9.57 45.75 -21.98
CA GLY A 223 -10.65 45.24 -22.84
C GLY A 223 -10.99 43.76 -22.61
N GLY A 224 -12.18 43.33 -22.21
CA GLY A 224 -13.47 43.96 -22.01
C GLY A 224 -14.51 42.83 -22.00
N GLY A 225 -15.49 42.89 -21.11
CA GLY A 225 -16.75 42.13 -21.24
C GLY A 225 -16.99 41.04 -20.20
N GLY A 226 -18.11 41.18 -19.47
CA GLY A 226 -18.88 40.06 -18.96
C GLY A 226 -18.69 39.73 -17.48
N SER A 227 -19.26 40.55 -16.60
CA SER A 227 -19.50 40.25 -15.20
C SER A 227 -20.66 39.27 -15.04
N ASP A 228 -20.44 38.14 -14.36
CA ASP A 228 -21.48 37.45 -13.60
C ASP A 228 -20.85 36.82 -12.35
N PHE A 229 -21.11 37.46 -11.21
CA PHE A 229 -20.72 37.02 -9.88
C PHE A 229 -21.77 36.05 -9.34
N GLY A 230 -21.45 34.77 -9.25
CA GLY A 230 -22.08 33.82 -8.32
C GLY A 230 -20.95 33.21 -7.49
N GLY A 231 -20.74 33.56 -6.23
CA GLY A 231 -21.73 33.44 -5.15
C GLY A 231 -21.37 32.16 -4.39
N GLY A 232 -20.40 32.25 -3.49
CA GLY A 232 -19.91 31.12 -2.70
C GLY A 232 -20.88 30.68 -1.61
N SER A 233 -20.64 29.48 -1.08
CA SER A 233 -21.04 29.09 0.27
C SER A 233 -20.15 27.95 0.76
N SER A 234 -19.21 28.31 1.64
CA SER A 234 -18.50 27.39 2.51
C SER A 234 -19.47 26.91 3.60
N GLY A 235 -19.87 25.64 3.53
CA GLY A 235 -20.64 24.98 4.59
C GLY A 235 -19.72 24.29 5.58
N GLY A 236 -19.31 25.01 6.62
CA GLY A 236 -18.74 24.44 7.82
C GLY A 236 -19.85 23.94 8.76
N GLY A 237 -19.64 22.77 9.35
CA GLY A 237 -20.41 22.23 10.46
C GLY A 237 -19.63 21.04 10.99
N GLY A 238 -19.38 20.86 12.28
CA GLY A 238 -19.95 21.45 13.47
C GLY A 238 -19.84 20.35 14.52
N ALA A 239 -19.08 20.62 15.58
CA ALA A 239 -18.93 19.72 16.71
C ALA A 239 -20.27 19.49 17.42
N GLY A 240 -20.48 18.29 17.96
CA GLY A 240 -21.59 17.97 18.85
C GLY A 240 -21.29 16.68 19.59
N GLY A 241 -20.85 16.82 20.84
CA GLY A 241 -20.83 15.74 21.82
C GLY A 241 -22.17 15.61 22.54
N ASP A 242 -22.15 14.69 23.52
CA ASP A 242 -23.06 14.52 24.65
C ASP A 242 -24.39 13.81 24.35
N TYR A 243 -24.49 12.49 24.63
CA TYR A 243 -24.97 11.88 25.88
C TYR A 243 -24.72 10.35 25.89
#